data_AF-A0A8I1TK84-F1
#
_entry.id   AF-A0A8I1TK84-F1
#
_cell.length_a   1.000
_cell.length_b   1.000
_cell.length_c   1.000
_cell.angle_alpha   90.00
_cell.angle_beta   90.00
_cell.angle_gamma   90.00
#
_symmetry.space_group_name_H-M   'P 1'
#
loop_
_entity.id
_entity.type
_entity.pdbx_description
1 polymer ?
#
loop_
_entity_poly.entity_id
_entity_poly.type
_entity_poly.pdbx_seq_one_letter_code
_entity_poly.pdbx_strand_id
1 'polypeptide(L)'
;MEQYYPVAVVTLLCALMIFGMALMVARTHSRTGILAPAMTGHPSLERAIRAHSNTLEWLPIFLPSMWLFAIYWSPAWAAAFGLLWMVGRIAYFAGYVTEPMKRYPGFFIQAVATFALLLGALGRILWLWLA
;
A
#
# COMPACT_ATOMS: atom_id res chain seq x y z
N MET A 1 -5.14 10.15 -22.80
CA MET A 1 -4.63 10.38 -21.42
C MET A 1 -5.76 10.43 -20.39
N GLU A 2 -6.92 10.98 -20.72
CA GLU A 2 -8.09 11.11 -19.81
C GLU A 2 -8.49 9.80 -19.11
N GLN A 3 -8.43 8.66 -19.82
CA GLN A 3 -8.73 7.35 -19.23
C GLN A 3 -7.85 6.98 -18.02
N TYR A 4 -6.67 7.58 -17.86
CA TYR A 4 -5.75 7.32 -16.75
C TYR A 4 -5.94 8.26 -15.57
N TYR A 5 -6.84 9.25 -15.63
CA TYR A 5 -7.11 10.14 -14.50
C TYR A 5 -7.46 9.39 -13.20
N PRO A 6 -8.29 8.33 -13.21
CA PRO A 6 -8.56 7.57 -11.99
C PRO A 6 -7.30 6.94 -11.40
N VAL A 7 -6.41 6.38 -12.23
CA VAL A 7 -5.16 5.74 -11.80
C VAL A 7 -4.18 6.78 -11.23
N ALA A 8 -4.10 7.95 -11.86
CA ALA A 8 -3.29 9.07 -11.38
C ALA A 8 -3.79 9.58 -10.02
N VAL A 9 -5.11 9.76 -9.86
CA VAL A 9 -5.72 10.15 -8.59
C VAL A 9 -5.42 9.11 -7.51
N VAL A 10 -5.58 7.81 -7.79
CA VAL A 10 -5.23 6.73 -6.84
C VAL A 10 -3.74 6.77 -6.46
N THR A 11 -2.85 7.05 -7.42
CA THR A 11 -1.42 7.21 -7.15
C THR A 11 -1.15 8.35 -6.16
N LEU A 12 -1.78 9.51 -6.36
CA LEU A 12 -1.63 10.66 -5.47
C LEU A 12 -2.25 10.42 -4.09
N LEU A 13 -3.43 9.80 -4.03
CA LEU A 13 -4.07 9.41 -2.78
C LEU A 13 -3.20 8.41 -2.00
N CYS A 14 -2.56 7.47 -2.70
CA CYS A 14 -1.59 6.56 -2.11
C CYS A 14 -0.40 7.32 -1.50
N ALA A 15 0.15 8.32 -2.21
CA ALA A 15 1.22 9.16 -1.65
C ALA A 15 0.78 9.90 -0.38
N LEU A 16 -0.42 10.47 -0.38
CA LEU A 16 -1.00 11.12 0.81
C LEU A 16 -1.21 10.14 1.97
N MET A 17 -1.67 8.92 1.70
CA MET A 17 -1.81 7.86 2.71
C MET A 17 -0.47 7.53 3.36
N ILE A 18 0.58 7.35 2.55
CA ILE A 18 1.94 7.05 3.04
C ILE A 18 2.47 8.20 3.90
N PHE A 19 2.29 9.45 3.44
CA PHE A 19 2.65 10.63 4.21
C PHE A 19 1.89 10.69 5.55
N GLY A 20 0.59 10.39 5.54
CA GLY A 20 -0.21 10.29 6.75
C GLY A 20 0.31 9.25 7.74
N MET A 21 0.71 8.06 7.27
CA MET A 21 1.34 7.03 8.11
C MET A 21 2.69 7.49 8.68
N ALA A 22 3.50 8.21 7.90
CA ALA A 22 4.76 8.79 8.38
C ALA A 22 4.53 9.82 9.49
N LEU A 23 3.54 10.69 9.35
CA LEU A 23 3.14 11.63 10.41
C LEU A 23 2.70 10.91 11.69
N MET A 24 1.99 9.78 11.57
CA MET A 24 1.59 8.97 12.71
C MET A 24 2.78 8.34 13.44
N VAL A 25 3.79 7.88 12.69
CA VAL A 25 5.06 7.41 13.28
C VAL A 25 5.76 8.56 14.02
N ALA A 26 5.90 9.73 13.39
CA ALA A 26 6.51 10.91 14.01
C ALA A 26 5.79 11.34 15.31
N ARG A 27 4.45 11.34 15.30
CA ARG A 27 3.64 11.61 16.50
C ARG A 27 3.85 10.55 17.59
N THR A 28 4.07 9.30 17.20
CA THR A 28 4.30 8.20 18.16
C THR A 28 5.67 8.33 18.83
N HIS A 29 6.70 8.80 18.11
CA HIS A 29 7.97 9.21 18.74
C HIS A 29 7.73 10.26 19.82
N SER A 30 7.06 11.37 19.47
CA SER A 30 6.77 12.44 20.44
C SER A 30 5.99 11.95 21.66
N ARG A 31 5.01 11.05 21.47
CA ARG A 31 4.19 10.50 22.57
C ARG A 31 4.93 9.54 23.48
N THR A 32 5.89 8.79 22.95
CA THR A 32 6.66 7.79 23.70
C THR A 32 7.93 8.37 24.33
N GLY A 33 8.31 9.59 23.95
CA GLY A 33 9.56 10.23 24.40
C GLY A 33 10.82 9.65 23.74
N ILE A 34 10.67 8.67 22.85
CA ILE A 34 11.79 8.06 22.12
C ILE A 34 12.09 8.92 20.90
N LEU A 35 13.23 9.60 20.92
CA LEU A 35 13.67 10.44 19.80
C LEU A 35 14.19 9.60 18.64
N ALA A 36 13.91 10.02 17.41
CA ALA A 36 14.61 9.51 16.24
C ALA A 36 16.13 9.75 16.39
N PRO A 37 17.01 8.85 15.91
CA PRO A 37 16.73 7.71 15.02
C PRO A 37 16.39 6.40 15.74
N ALA A 38 16.13 6.39 17.05
CA ALA A 38 15.85 5.15 17.78
C ALA A 38 14.51 4.53 17.33
N MET A 39 14.54 3.28 16.83
CA MET A 39 13.37 2.60 16.25
C MET A 39 12.74 1.56 17.18
N THR A 40 13.27 1.41 18.39
CA THR A 40 12.87 0.38 19.37
C THR A 40 12.70 1.01 20.75
N GLY A 41 11.90 0.36 21.60
CA GLY A 41 11.80 0.70 23.03
C GLY A 41 10.36 0.73 23.54
N HIS A 42 9.42 1.25 22.75
CA HIS A 42 8.00 1.23 23.10
C HIS A 42 7.21 0.39 22.09
N PRO A 43 6.41 -0.60 22.52
CA PRO A 43 5.71 -1.49 21.59
C PRO A 43 4.79 -0.78 20.58
N SER A 44 4.17 0.34 20.95
CA SER A 44 3.35 1.11 19.99
C SER A 44 4.19 1.81 18.92
N LEU A 45 5.40 2.25 19.26
CA LEU A 45 6.34 2.87 18.33
C LEU A 45 6.83 1.84 17.32
N GLU A 46 7.29 0.69 17.81
CA GLU A 46 7.76 -0.42 16.97
C GLU A 46 6.69 -0.89 15.99
N ARG A 47 5.43 -1.01 16.44
CA ARG A 47 4.31 -1.39 15.57
C ARG A 47 3.99 -0.31 14.53
N ALA A 48 3.96 0.97 14.90
CA ALA A 48 3.71 2.06 13.96
C ALA A 48 4.80 2.12 12.88
N ILE A 49 6.07 2.03 13.27
CA ILE A 49 7.22 1.96 12.37
C ILE A 49 7.08 0.75 11.45
N ARG A 50 6.89 -0.47 11.99
CA ARG A 50 6.82 -1.68 11.16
C ARG A 50 5.63 -1.64 10.19
N ALA A 51 4.49 -1.13 10.63
CA ALA A 51 3.31 -1.00 9.77
C ALA A 51 3.55 -0.03 8.61
N HIS A 52 4.22 1.10 8.87
CA HIS A 52 4.61 2.06 7.84
C HIS A 52 5.67 1.47 6.88
N SER A 53 6.78 0.94 7.42
CA SER A 53 7.85 0.33 6.62
C SER A 53 7.36 -0.81 5.75
N ASN A 54 6.49 -1.69 6.28
CA ASN A 54 5.90 -2.75 5.47
C ASN A 54 5.03 -2.20 4.33
N THR A 55 4.37 -1.07 4.53
CA THR A 55 3.61 -0.45 3.43
C THR A 55 4.57 0.12 2.37
N LEU A 56 5.69 0.72 2.77
CA LEU A 56 6.75 1.15 1.85
C LEU A 56 7.38 -0.03 1.08
N GLU A 57 7.61 -1.18 1.72
CA GLU A 57 8.14 -2.40 1.07
C GLU A 57 7.25 -2.90 -0.07
N TRP A 58 5.94 -2.66 0.00
CA TRP A 58 4.99 -3.11 -1.00
C TRP A 58 4.69 -2.08 -2.10
N LEU A 59 5.02 -0.80 -1.92
CA LEU A 59 4.84 0.21 -2.96
C LEU A 59 5.55 -0.13 -4.29
N PRO A 60 6.82 -0.62 -4.29
CA PRO A 60 7.52 -1.00 -5.52
C PRO A 60 6.88 -2.19 -6.24
N ILE A 61 6.04 -2.97 -5.56
CA ILE A 61 5.28 -4.07 -6.17
C ILE A 61 3.96 -3.51 -6.69
N PHE A 62 3.23 -2.78 -5.84
CA PHE A 62 1.90 -2.28 -6.12
C PHE A 62 1.86 -1.24 -7.24
N LEU A 63 2.66 -0.17 -7.15
CA LEU A 63 2.56 0.96 -8.08
C LEU A 63 2.89 0.55 -9.53
N PRO A 64 4.01 -0.15 -9.82
CA PRO A 64 4.28 -0.61 -11.19
C PRO A 64 3.22 -1.59 -11.68
N SER A 65 2.77 -2.52 -10.83
CA SER A 65 1.71 -3.48 -11.19
C SER A 65 0.41 -2.78 -11.57
N MET A 66 0.00 -1.76 -10.81
CA MET A 66 -1.20 -0.98 -11.10
C MET A 66 -1.09 -0.26 -12.44
N TRP A 67 0.04 0.39 -12.70
CA TRP A 67 0.25 1.12 -13.96
C TRP A 67 0.35 0.18 -15.16
N LEU A 68 1.06 -0.94 -15.04
CA LEU A 68 1.12 -1.95 -16.10
C LEU A 68 -0.26 -2.57 -16.36
N PHE A 69 -1.02 -2.89 -15.31
CA PHE A 69 -2.39 -3.37 -15.47
C PHE A 69 -3.27 -2.33 -16.17
N ALA A 70 -3.13 -1.04 -15.83
CA ALA A 70 -3.86 0.03 -16.48
C ALA A 70 -3.55 0.11 -17.99
N ILE A 71 -2.27 0.00 -18.36
CA ILE A 71 -1.79 0.13 -19.74
C ILE A 71 -2.20 -1.08 -20.59
N TYR A 72 -2.03 -2.30 -20.08
CA TYR A 72 -2.22 -3.53 -20.86
C TYR A 72 -3.61 -4.15 -20.73
N TRP A 73 -4.39 -3.75 -19.72
CA TRP A 73 -5.69 -4.32 -19.40
C TRP A 73 -6.80 -3.26 -19.39
N SER A 74 -6.87 -2.46 -18.33
CA SER A 74 -7.94 -1.46 -18.16
C SER A 74 -7.61 -0.46 -17.04
N PRO A 75 -7.58 0.85 -17.33
CA PRO A 75 -7.36 1.88 -16.32
C PRO A 75 -8.42 1.91 -15.21
N ALA A 76 -9.69 1.65 -15.56
CA ALA A 76 -10.79 1.66 -14.59
C ALA A 76 -10.64 0.54 -13.54
N TRP A 77 -10.36 -0.68 -13.99
CA TRP A 77 -10.10 -1.81 -13.10
C TRP A 77 -8.80 -1.66 -12.31
N ALA A 78 -7.74 -1.10 -12.91
CA ALA A 78 -6.52 -0.78 -12.19
C ALA A 78 -6.78 0.17 -11.01
N ALA A 79 -7.55 1.25 -11.24
CA ALA A 79 -7.93 2.19 -10.21
C ALA A 79 -8.79 1.55 -9.11
N ALA A 80 -9.76 0.70 -9.49
CA ALA A 80 -10.62 -0.01 -8.53
C ALA A 80 -9.80 -0.93 -7.60
N PHE A 81 -8.90 -1.75 -8.15
CA PHE A 81 -8.01 -2.57 -7.34
C PHE A 81 -7.00 -1.74 -6.54
N GLY A 82 -6.56 -0.59 -7.06
CA GLY A 82 -5.72 0.35 -6.33
C GLY A 82 -6.40 0.95 -5.10
N LEU A 83 -7.68 1.32 -5.21
CA LEU A 83 -8.49 1.75 -4.07
C LEU A 83 -8.69 0.61 -3.06
N LEU A 84 -8.97 -0.60 -3.54
CA LEU A 84 -9.09 -1.78 -2.67
C LEU A 84 -7.80 -2.04 -1.89
N TRP A 85 -6.65 -1.91 -2.55
CA TRP A 85 -5.35 -2.03 -1.93
C TRP A 85 -5.15 -0.98 -0.83
N MET A 86 -5.49 0.29 -1.11
CA MET A 86 -5.41 1.38 -0.13
C MET A 86 -6.28 1.11 1.10
N VAL A 87 -7.53 0.66 0.91
CA VAL A 87 -8.41 0.30 2.04
C VAL A 87 -7.77 -0.82 2.87
N GLY A 88 -7.23 -1.85 2.22
CA GLY A 88 -6.47 -2.90 2.89
C GLY A 88 -5.28 -2.37 3.69
N ARG A 89 -4.55 -1.38 3.17
CA ARG A 89 -3.42 -0.74 3.85
C ARG A 89 -3.80 0.13 5.04
N ILE A 90 -4.88 0.88 4.93
CA ILE A 90 -5.42 1.65 6.06
C ILE A 90 -5.87 0.70 7.17
N ALA A 91 -6.62 -0.35 6.82
CA ALA A 91 -7.06 -1.37 7.78
C ALA A 91 -5.87 -2.11 8.42
N TYR A 92 -4.86 -2.47 7.62
CA TYR A 92 -3.62 -3.09 8.08
C TYR A 92 -2.91 -2.20 9.10
N PHE A 93 -2.70 -0.92 8.77
CA PHE A 93 -1.99 0.01 9.63
C PHE A 93 -2.75 0.27 10.94
N ALA A 94 -4.04 0.58 10.86
CA ALA A 94 -4.88 0.82 12.03
C ALA A 94 -4.93 -0.40 12.95
N GLY A 95 -5.15 -1.59 12.37
CA GLY A 95 -5.13 -2.85 13.10
C GLY A 95 -3.79 -3.09 13.79
N TYR A 96 -2.69 -2.96 13.06
CA TYR A 96 -1.36 -3.29 13.59
C TYR A 96 -0.91 -2.33 14.70
N VAL A 97 -1.21 -1.04 14.60
CA VAL A 97 -0.87 -0.08 15.68
C VAL A 97 -1.57 -0.45 16.98
N THR A 98 -2.82 -0.91 16.92
CA THR A 98 -3.57 -1.37 18.09
C THR A 98 -3.01 -2.69 18.66
N GLU A 99 -3.00 -3.75 17.85
CA GLU A 99 -2.57 -5.08 18.25
C GLU A 99 -1.88 -5.83 17.10
N PRO A 100 -0.80 -6.59 17.36
CA PRO A 100 -0.07 -7.31 16.32
C PRO A 100 -0.94 -8.20 15.43
N MET A 101 -1.93 -8.88 16.00
CA MET A 101 -2.77 -9.85 15.28
C MET A 101 -3.88 -9.18 14.46
N LYS A 102 -4.26 -7.94 14.74
CA LYS A 102 -5.34 -7.25 14.01
C LYS A 102 -4.92 -6.77 12.61
N ARG A 103 -3.67 -6.99 12.22
CA ARG A 103 -3.13 -6.64 10.90
C ARG A 103 -3.60 -7.59 9.78
N TYR A 104 -3.93 -8.85 10.08
CA TYR A 104 -4.12 -9.89 9.06
C TYR A 104 -5.25 -9.61 8.06
N PRO A 105 -6.44 -9.12 8.46
CA PRO A 105 -7.50 -8.86 7.49
C PRO A 105 -7.09 -7.81 6.45
N GLY A 106 -6.49 -6.70 6.88
CA GLY A 106 -5.96 -5.68 5.97
C GLY A 106 -4.83 -6.20 5.10
N PHE A 107 -3.95 -7.05 5.66
CA PHE A 107 -2.89 -7.71 4.92
C PHE A 107 -3.41 -8.63 3.81
N PHE A 108 -4.49 -9.35 4.07
CA PHE A 108 -5.11 -10.24 3.09
C PHE A 108 -5.74 -9.45 1.94
N ILE A 109 -6.53 -8.41 2.26
CA ILE A 109 -7.17 -7.53 1.26
C ILE A 109 -6.11 -6.92 0.33
N GLN A 110 -5.05 -6.34 0.89
CA GLN A 110 -4.01 -5.72 0.08
C GLN A 110 -3.25 -6.76 -0.77
N ALA A 111 -3.04 -7.98 -0.26
CA ALA A 111 -2.32 -9.03 -1.00
C ALA A 111 -3.13 -9.47 -2.22
N VAL A 112 -4.43 -9.74 -2.05
CA VAL A 112 -5.33 -10.11 -3.15
C VAL A 112 -5.35 -9.02 -4.21
N ALA A 113 -5.52 -7.75 -3.81
CA ALA A 113 -5.53 -6.63 -4.75
C ALA A 113 -4.19 -6.50 -5.51
N THR A 114 -3.06 -6.61 -4.81
CA THR A 114 -1.73 -6.49 -5.42
C THR A 114 -1.45 -7.64 -6.39
N PHE A 115 -1.78 -8.88 -6.02
CA PHE A 115 -1.52 -10.03 -6.87
C PHE A 115 -2.46 -10.08 -8.08
N ALA A 116 -3.70 -9.62 -7.95
CA ALA A 116 -4.59 -9.44 -9.10
C ALA A 116 -3.98 -8.47 -10.13
N LEU A 117 -3.45 -7.33 -9.66
CA LEU A 117 -2.76 -6.36 -10.52
C LEU A 117 -1.47 -6.94 -11.12
N LEU A 118 -0.59 -7.52 -10.29
CA LEU A 118 0.72 -8.02 -10.69
C LEU A 118 0.61 -9.18 -11.68
N LEU A 119 -0.13 -10.23 -11.31
CA LEU A 119 -0.25 -11.44 -12.13
C LEU A 119 -1.14 -11.19 -13.35
N GLY A 120 -2.16 -10.33 -13.22
CA GLY A 120 -3.01 -9.93 -14.34
C GLY A 120 -2.22 -9.14 -15.39
N ALA A 121 -1.39 -8.19 -14.97
CA ALA A 121 -0.50 -7.46 -15.87
C ALA A 121 0.52 -8.40 -16.53
N LEU A 122 1.22 -9.21 -15.73
CA LEU A 122 2.22 -10.16 -16.24
C LEU A 122 1.62 -11.13 -17.26
N GLY A 123 0.51 -11.79 -16.92
CA GLY A 123 -0.14 -12.76 -17.80
C GLY A 123 -0.61 -12.13 -19.10
N ARG A 124 -1.16 -10.91 -19.05
CA ARG A 124 -1.59 -10.19 -20.25
C ARG A 124 -0.42 -9.80 -21.14
N ILE A 125 0.68 -9.31 -20.56
CA ILE A 125 1.88 -8.94 -21.30
C ILE A 125 2.49 -10.19 -21.97
N LEU A 126 2.63 -11.30 -21.24
CA LEU A 126 3.14 -12.55 -21.79
C LEU A 126 2.25 -13.08 -22.91
N TRP A 127 0.92 -13.03 -22.75
CA TRP A 127 -0.01 -13.40 -23.80
C TRP A 127 0.20 -12.57 -25.07
N LEU A 128 0.30 -11.25 -24.93
CA LEU A 128 0.51 -10.34 -26.06
C LEU A 128 1.88 -10.51 -26.72
N TRP A 129 2.88 -11.00 -25.99
CA TRP A 129 4.21 -11.25 -26.54
C TRP A 129 4.30 -12.57 -27.31
N LEU A 130 3.54 -13.58 -26.89
CA LEU A 130 3.61 -14.94 -27.46
C LEU A 130 2.54 -15.21 -28.53
N ALA A 131 1.52 -14.36 -28.63
CA ALA A 131 0.46 -14.43 -29.66
C ALA A 131 0.86 -13.67 -30.92
#